data_AF-X0WF37-F1
#
_entry.id   AF-X0WF37-F1
#
_cell.length_a   1.000
_cell.length_b   1.000
_cell.length_c   1.000
_cell.angle_alpha   90.00
_cell.angle_beta   90.00
_cell.angle_gamma   90.00
#
_symmetry.space_group_name_H-M   'P 1'
#
loop_
_entity.id
_entity.type
_entity.pdbx_description
1 polymer ?
#
loop_
_entity_poly.entity_id
_entity_poly.type
_entity_poly.pdbx_seq_one_letter_code
_entity_poly.pdbx_strand_id
1 'polypeptide(L)'
;RRLPPAFIAWQGWLEGEDSRSIEEFPLPSLEPSRQAELLAECTELLEMDEFDYWFFNPDEVASFVPRYRKLLRQGQAERGQTPFETLLDRAIKSLIDEEYQHLLANRLRRQAWLLAQLYEDEEVSSWALVAATALEEGVVVKHPLLREMMDRSFLNAIGRYR
;
A
#
# COMPACT_ATOMS: atom_id res chain seq x y z
N ARG A 1 17.04 1.90 -7.87
CA ARG A 1 17.62 1.31 -9.11
C ARG A 1 17.35 2.30 -10.27
N ARG A 2 17.69 2.02 -11.54
CA ARG A 2 17.24 2.87 -12.67
C ARG A 2 15.91 2.29 -13.15
N LEU A 3 14.83 3.07 -13.06
CA LEU A 3 13.49 2.64 -13.48
C LEU A 3 13.53 2.17 -14.96
N PRO A 4 12.84 1.07 -15.31
CA PRO A 4 12.80 0.60 -16.69
C PRO A 4 12.25 1.71 -17.60
N PRO A 5 12.74 1.87 -18.84
CA PRO A 5 12.25 2.89 -19.78
C PRO A 5 10.73 2.85 -20.01
N ALA A 6 10.12 1.67 -19.84
CA ALA A 6 8.67 1.49 -19.91
C ALA A 6 7.93 2.23 -18.78
N PHE A 7 8.49 2.34 -17.56
CA PHE A 7 7.86 3.04 -16.44
C PHE A 7 7.62 4.53 -16.76
N ILE A 8 8.61 5.21 -17.37
CA ILE A 8 8.50 6.62 -17.78
C ILE A 8 7.38 6.81 -18.81
N ALA A 9 7.14 5.81 -19.67
CA ALA A 9 6.08 5.88 -20.68
C ALA A 9 4.66 5.79 -20.08
N TRP A 10 4.54 5.28 -18.84
CA TRP A 10 3.26 5.04 -18.16
C TRP A 10 3.00 5.93 -16.96
N GLN A 11 3.99 6.68 -16.47
CA GLN A 11 3.88 7.54 -15.29
C GLN A 11 2.72 8.53 -15.37
N GLY A 12 2.57 9.26 -16.48
CA GLY A 12 1.46 10.21 -16.66
C GLY A 12 0.08 9.55 -16.69
N TRP A 13 -0.01 8.28 -17.08
CA TRP A 13 -1.26 7.52 -17.01
C TRP A 13 -1.59 7.06 -15.58
N LEU A 14 -0.57 6.68 -14.80
CA LEU A 14 -0.72 6.31 -13.38
C LEU A 14 -1.10 7.51 -12.49
N GLU A 15 -0.58 8.69 -12.82
CA GLU A 15 -0.87 9.96 -12.16
C GLU A 15 -2.22 10.57 -12.60
N GLY A 16 -2.88 9.98 -13.61
CA GLY A 16 -4.19 10.41 -14.11
C GLY A 16 -4.15 11.60 -15.09
N GLU A 17 -2.97 11.96 -15.59
CA GLU A 17 -2.76 13.05 -16.54
C GLU A 17 -2.92 12.61 -18.02
N ASP A 18 -3.03 11.30 -18.27
CA ASP A 18 -3.14 10.72 -19.61
C ASP A 18 -4.58 10.30 -19.96
N SER A 19 -5.12 10.87 -21.04
CA SER A 19 -6.48 10.61 -21.53
C SER A 19 -6.65 9.28 -22.28
N ARG A 20 -5.59 8.47 -22.41
CA ARG A 20 -5.65 7.16 -23.07
C ARG A 20 -6.46 6.17 -22.23
N SER A 21 -7.64 5.80 -22.71
CA SER A 21 -8.41 4.66 -22.17
C SER A 21 -7.80 3.36 -22.68
N ILE A 22 -7.03 2.67 -21.84
CA ILE A 22 -6.67 1.28 -22.10
C ILE A 22 -7.94 0.47 -21.83
N GLU A 23 -8.51 -0.14 -22.88
CA GLU A 23 -9.83 -0.82 -22.83
C GLU A 23 -9.80 -2.12 -22.02
N GLU A 24 -8.66 -2.83 -21.90
CA GLU A 24 -8.54 -4.03 -21.08
C GLU A 24 -7.14 -4.16 -20.45
N PHE A 25 -7.10 -4.43 -19.15
CA PHE A 25 -5.89 -4.76 -18.39
C PHE A 25 -5.91 -6.28 -18.14
N PRO A 26 -5.20 -7.11 -18.92
CA PRO A 26 -5.10 -8.52 -18.60
C PRO A 26 -4.30 -8.63 -17.28
N LEU A 27 -5.02 -8.76 -16.18
CA LEU A 27 -4.44 -8.98 -14.86
C LEU A 27 -3.87 -10.39 -14.80
N PRO A 28 -2.76 -10.60 -14.08
CA PRO A 28 -2.24 -11.94 -13.83
C PRO A 28 -3.31 -12.78 -13.12
N SER A 29 -3.32 -14.09 -13.37
CA SER A 29 -4.23 -15.00 -12.69
C SER A 29 -3.74 -15.23 -11.25
N LEU A 30 -4.61 -15.03 -10.26
CA LEU A 30 -4.31 -15.38 -8.87
C LEU A 30 -4.74 -16.82 -8.59
N GLU A 31 -3.78 -17.69 -8.33
CA GLU A 31 -4.03 -19.03 -7.80
C GLU A 31 -4.65 -18.94 -6.39
N PRO A 32 -5.89 -19.44 -6.17
CA PRO A 32 -6.58 -19.30 -4.88
C PRO A 32 -5.79 -19.90 -3.70
N SER A 33 -5.03 -20.97 -3.94
CA SER A 33 -4.22 -21.65 -2.93
C SER A 33 -3.07 -20.78 -2.40
N ARG A 34 -2.59 -19.80 -3.18
CA ARG A 34 -1.46 -18.93 -2.84
C ARG A 34 -1.88 -17.58 -2.27
N GLN A 35 -3.16 -17.22 -2.32
CA GLN A 35 -3.60 -15.86 -1.95
C GLN A 35 -3.23 -15.47 -0.52
N ALA A 36 -3.35 -16.39 0.44
CA ALA A 36 -3.02 -16.09 1.84
C ALA A 36 -1.52 -15.84 2.05
N GLU A 37 -0.67 -16.60 1.35
CA GLU A 37 0.80 -16.45 1.35
C GLU A 37 1.20 -15.12 0.70
N LEU A 38 0.72 -14.88 -0.53
CA LEU A 38 0.99 -13.66 -1.28
C LEU A 38 0.52 -12.40 -0.52
N LEU A 39 -0.62 -12.48 0.18
CA LEU A 39 -1.12 -11.36 0.98
C LEU A 39 -0.25 -11.11 2.22
N ALA A 40 0.29 -12.16 2.84
CA ALA A 40 1.20 -12.01 3.97
C ALA A 40 2.52 -11.33 3.57
N GLU A 41 2.97 -11.56 2.33
CA GLU A 41 4.23 -11.03 1.78
C GLU A 41 4.05 -9.71 1.02
N CYS A 42 2.82 -9.23 0.80
CA CYS A 42 2.59 -8.03 -0.01
C CYS A 42 3.24 -6.74 0.53
N THR A 43 3.74 -6.72 1.76
CA THR A 43 4.49 -5.57 2.31
C THR A 43 5.83 -5.34 1.62
N GLU A 44 6.40 -6.37 0.98
CA GLU A 44 7.61 -6.28 0.14
C GLU A 44 7.44 -5.26 -0.99
N LEU A 45 6.21 -5.03 -1.47
CA LEU A 45 5.91 -3.99 -2.46
C LEU A 45 6.44 -2.63 -2.00
N LEU A 46 6.33 -2.31 -0.72
CA LEU A 46 6.74 -1.00 -0.20
C LEU A 46 8.26 -0.84 -0.18
N GLU A 47 9.05 -1.89 -0.38
CA GLU A 47 10.51 -1.79 -0.53
C GLU A 47 10.93 -1.42 -1.96
N MET A 48 9.99 -1.38 -2.89
CA MET A 48 10.23 -1.08 -4.31
C MET A 48 10.12 0.42 -4.60
N ASP A 49 10.97 0.91 -5.52
CA ASP A 49 10.98 2.30 -6.00
C ASP A 49 9.56 2.73 -6.51
N GLU A 50 8.82 1.80 -7.12
CA GLU A 50 7.46 2.01 -7.63
C GLU A 50 6.42 2.33 -6.53
N PHE A 51 6.75 2.02 -5.27
CA PHE A 51 5.91 2.24 -4.10
C PHE A 51 6.45 3.29 -3.13
N ASP A 52 7.48 4.05 -3.50
CA ASP A 52 8.08 5.09 -2.65
C ASP A 52 7.06 6.11 -2.11
N TYR A 53 5.99 6.38 -2.88
CA TYR A 53 4.91 7.30 -2.53
C TYR A 53 3.65 6.61 -1.98
N TRP A 54 3.75 5.34 -1.56
CA TRP A 54 2.65 4.61 -0.91
C TRP A 54 2.68 4.81 0.60
N PHE A 55 2.32 6.03 1.00
CA PHE A 55 2.09 6.41 2.39
C PHE A 55 0.94 7.44 2.43
N PHE A 56 0.36 7.61 3.61
CA PHE A 56 -0.59 8.69 3.90
C PHE A 56 0.19 9.96 4.21
N ASN A 57 -0.27 11.09 3.66
CA ASN A 57 0.38 12.37 3.85
C ASN A 57 0.41 12.75 5.34
N PRO A 58 1.43 13.51 5.79
CA PRO A 58 1.54 13.95 7.18
C PRO A 58 0.26 14.62 7.72
N ASP A 59 -0.45 15.36 6.88
CA ASP A 59 -1.70 16.04 7.23
C ASP A 59 -2.86 15.05 7.47
N GLU A 60 -2.92 13.96 6.70
CA GLU A 60 -3.92 12.89 6.86
C GLU A 60 -3.75 12.19 8.22
N VAL A 61 -2.51 11.94 8.65
CA VAL A 61 -2.22 11.24 9.90
C VAL A 61 -2.03 12.17 11.11
N ALA A 62 -2.11 13.49 10.94
CA ALA A 62 -1.72 14.49 11.93
C ALA A 62 -2.41 14.30 13.30
N SER A 63 -3.69 13.90 13.31
CA SER A 63 -4.47 13.69 14.53
C SER A 63 -3.95 12.53 15.41
N PHE A 64 -3.21 11.58 14.82
CA PHE A 64 -2.65 10.41 15.50
C PHE A 64 -1.20 10.61 15.96
N VAL A 65 -0.49 11.56 15.36
CA VAL A 65 0.94 11.85 15.62
C VAL A 65 1.25 12.10 17.11
N PRO A 66 0.46 12.87 17.89
CA PRO A 66 0.74 13.07 19.32
C PRO A 66 0.76 11.75 20.11
N ARG A 67 -0.16 10.83 19.79
CA ARG A 67 -0.23 9.51 20.42
C ARG A 67 0.95 8.64 19.99
N TYR A 68 1.27 8.63 18.70
CA TYR A 68 2.44 7.93 18.17
C TYR A 68 3.74 8.38 18.86
N ARG A 69 4.00 9.69 18.95
CA ARG A 69 5.18 10.25 19.64
C ARG A 69 5.24 9.86 21.12
N LYS A 70 4.09 9.71 21.78
CA LYS A 70 4.04 9.23 23.17
C LYS A 70 4.47 7.77 23.24
N LEU A 71 3.94 6.90 22.38
CA LEU A 71 4.31 5.49 22.33
C LEU A 71 5.80 5.30 21.99
N LEU A 72 6.32 6.07 21.03
CA LEU A 72 7.72 6.02 20.63
C LEU A 72 8.66 6.36 21.79
N ARG A 73 8.36 7.40 22.57
CA ARG A 73 9.14 7.76 23.78
C ARG A 73 9.07 6.69 24.88
N GLN A 74 8.04 5.85 24.86
CA GLN A 74 7.84 4.78 25.84
C GLN A 74 8.43 3.44 25.37
N GLY A 75 9.00 3.36 24.16
CA GLY A 75 9.43 2.09 23.56
C GLY A 75 8.25 1.16 23.24
N GLN A 76 7.08 1.73 22.94
CA GLN A 76 5.82 1.00 22.70
C GLN A 76 5.26 1.24 21.29
N ALA A 77 6.08 1.76 20.36
CA ALA A 77 5.70 2.02 18.97
C ALA A 77 6.36 0.98 18.05
N GLU A 78 6.15 -0.30 18.36
CA GLU A 78 6.69 -1.44 17.61
C GLU A 78 5.58 -2.45 17.32
N ARG A 79 5.67 -3.16 16.19
CA ARG A 79 4.70 -4.20 15.82
C ARG A 79 4.63 -5.29 16.89
N GLY A 80 3.43 -5.81 17.11
CA GLY A 80 3.11 -6.75 18.19
C GLY A 80 2.85 -6.09 19.55
N GLN A 81 3.22 -4.82 19.77
CA GLN A 81 2.86 -4.10 20.98
C GLN A 81 1.39 -3.66 20.93
N THR A 82 0.57 -4.15 21.86
CA THR A 82 -0.88 -3.83 21.93
C THR A 82 -1.19 -2.33 21.81
N PRO A 83 -0.47 -1.41 22.49
CA PRO A 83 -0.73 0.02 22.35
C PRO A 83 -0.51 0.56 20.94
N PHE A 84 0.45 0.00 20.19
CA PHE A 84 0.73 0.41 18.82
C PHE A 84 -0.25 -0.19 17.83
N GLU A 85 -0.54 -1.48 17.95
CA GLU A 85 -1.55 -2.15 17.11
C GLU A 85 -2.92 -1.47 17.24
N THR A 86 -3.29 -1.03 18.45
CA THR A 86 -4.51 -0.26 18.70
C THR A 86 -4.50 1.11 18.02
N LEU A 87 -3.32 1.76 17.95
CA LEU A 87 -3.17 3.04 17.25
C LEU A 87 -3.33 2.86 15.74
N LEU A 88 -2.68 1.83 15.17
CA LEU A 88 -2.81 1.47 13.75
C LEU A 88 -4.27 1.19 13.40
N ASP A 89 -4.96 0.37 14.20
CA ASP A 89 -6.38 0.06 14.00
C ASP A 89 -7.24 1.31 13.95
N ARG A 90 -7.02 2.23 14.90
CA ARG A 90 -7.78 3.47 14.98
C ARG A 90 -7.51 4.40 13.79
N ALA A 91 -6.25 4.54 13.40
CA ALA A 91 -5.87 5.40 12.29
C ALA A 91 -6.42 4.87 10.97
N ILE A 92 -6.25 3.57 10.70
CA ILE A 92 -6.74 2.92 9.48
C ILE A 92 -8.27 3.03 9.39
N LYS A 93 -9.03 2.71 10.46
CA LYS A 93 -10.50 2.84 10.46
C LYS A 93 -10.98 4.28 10.25
N SER A 94 -10.18 5.26 10.66
CA SER A 94 -10.55 6.67 10.55
C SER A 94 -10.25 7.26 9.19
N LEU A 95 -9.27 6.70 8.46
CA LEU A 95 -8.79 7.23 7.18
C LEU A 95 -9.37 6.46 6.00
N ILE A 96 -9.59 5.16 6.15
CA ILE A 96 -10.03 4.28 5.08
C ILE A 96 -11.52 4.02 5.24
N ASP A 97 -12.33 4.90 4.63
CA ASP A 97 -13.74 4.63 4.40
C ASP A 97 -13.94 3.77 3.14
N GLU A 98 -15.20 3.45 2.82
CA GLU A 98 -15.56 2.59 1.69
C GLU A 98 -15.11 3.19 0.33
N GLU A 99 -15.21 4.51 0.18
CA GLU A 99 -14.77 5.19 -1.05
C GLU A 99 -13.25 5.10 -1.21
N TYR A 100 -12.50 5.39 -0.14
CA TYR A 100 -11.04 5.32 -0.14
C TYR A 100 -10.55 3.87 -0.31
N GLN A 101 -11.25 2.90 0.27
CA GLN A 101 -10.99 1.47 0.08
C GLN A 101 -11.11 1.08 -1.40
N HIS A 102 -12.18 1.49 -2.08
CA HIS A 102 -12.36 1.25 -3.52
C HIS A 102 -11.29 1.96 -4.36
N LEU A 103 -10.93 3.19 -4.01
CA LEU A 103 -9.87 3.93 -4.67
C LEU A 103 -8.52 3.20 -4.57
N LEU A 104 -8.15 2.74 -3.37
CA LEU A 104 -6.91 2.00 -3.15
C LEU A 104 -6.89 0.66 -3.89
N ALA A 105 -7.99 -0.10 -3.85
CA ALA A 105 -8.10 -1.35 -4.59
C ALA A 105 -7.90 -1.14 -6.10
N ASN A 106 -8.54 -0.11 -6.67
CA ASN A 106 -8.37 0.25 -8.08
C ASN A 106 -6.94 0.68 -8.40
N ARG A 107 -6.30 1.47 -7.53
CA ARG A 107 -4.90 1.87 -7.70
C ARG A 107 -3.96 0.67 -7.68
N LEU A 108 -4.16 -0.28 -6.74
CA LEU A 108 -3.36 -1.50 -6.65
C LEU A 108 -3.52 -2.40 -7.87
N ARG A 109 -4.72 -2.52 -8.44
CA ARG A 109 -4.93 -3.27 -9.70
C ARG A 109 -4.17 -2.68 -10.88
N ARG A 110 -4.22 -1.36 -11.03
CA ARG A 110 -3.45 -0.67 -12.07
C ARG A 110 -1.95 -0.88 -11.86
N GLN A 111 -1.51 -0.84 -10.61
CA GLN A 111 -0.13 -1.13 -10.25
C GLN A 111 0.25 -2.58 -10.54
N ALA A 112 -0.60 -3.56 -10.24
CA ALA A 112 -0.38 -4.97 -10.56
C ALA A 112 -0.18 -5.18 -12.08
N TRP A 113 -1.04 -4.56 -12.89
CA TRP A 113 -0.90 -4.60 -14.34
C TRP A 113 0.44 -3.99 -14.79
N LEU A 114 0.82 -2.82 -14.27
CA LEU A 114 2.10 -2.19 -14.60
C LEU A 114 3.28 -3.09 -14.21
N LEU A 115 3.27 -3.64 -13.00
CA LEU A 115 4.32 -4.54 -12.50
C LEU A 115 4.48 -5.75 -13.41
N ALA A 116 3.38 -6.33 -13.90
CA ALA A 116 3.41 -7.43 -14.87
C ALA A 116 4.05 -7.05 -16.22
N GLN A 117 4.09 -5.76 -16.58
CA GLN A 117 4.80 -5.29 -17.78
C GLN A 117 6.29 -4.98 -17.50
N LEU A 118 6.64 -4.67 -16.26
CA LEU A 118 7.98 -4.23 -15.87
C LEU A 118 8.89 -5.37 -15.41
N TYR A 119 8.30 -6.41 -14.82
CA TYR A 119 9.01 -7.54 -14.22
C TYR A 119 8.60 -8.84 -14.91
N GLU A 120 9.59 -9.69 -15.19
CA GLU A 120 9.35 -11.07 -15.64
C GLU A 120 8.84 -11.96 -14.49
N ASP A 121 9.04 -11.53 -13.25
CA ASP A 121 8.57 -12.22 -12.05
C ASP A 121 7.09 -11.90 -11.78
N GLU A 122 6.23 -12.90 -12.01
CA GLU A 122 4.78 -12.79 -11.81
C GLU A 122 4.40 -12.57 -10.34
N GLU A 123 5.27 -12.94 -9.39
CA GLU A 123 5.02 -12.81 -7.94
C GLU A 123 4.82 -11.36 -7.52
N VAL A 124 5.67 -10.46 -8.05
CA VAL A 124 5.63 -9.01 -7.77
C VAL A 124 4.28 -8.41 -8.15
N SER A 125 3.78 -8.76 -9.34
CA SER A 125 2.45 -8.31 -9.79
C SER A 125 1.31 -8.95 -8.98
N SER A 126 1.51 -10.19 -8.53
CA SER A 126 0.53 -10.94 -7.74
C SER A 126 0.36 -10.39 -6.33
N TRP A 127 1.43 -9.89 -5.69
CA TRP A 127 1.34 -9.19 -4.40
C TRP A 127 0.42 -7.97 -4.46
N ALA A 128 0.55 -7.15 -5.51
CA ALA A 128 -0.29 -5.97 -5.67
C ALA A 128 -1.74 -6.35 -5.95
N LEU A 129 -1.95 -7.40 -6.75
CA LEU A 129 -3.28 -7.88 -7.09
C LEU A 129 -4.00 -8.50 -5.89
N VAL A 130 -3.32 -9.32 -5.09
CA VAL A 130 -3.95 -9.95 -3.91
C VAL A 130 -4.24 -8.93 -2.81
N ALA A 131 -3.40 -7.89 -2.68
CA ALA A 131 -3.69 -6.75 -1.81
C ALA A 131 -4.96 -6.01 -2.27
N ALA A 132 -5.13 -5.81 -3.58
CA ALA A 132 -6.36 -5.21 -4.11
C ALA A 132 -7.59 -6.08 -3.78
N THR A 133 -7.52 -7.39 -4.03
CA THR A 133 -8.61 -8.33 -3.73
C THR A 133 -8.99 -8.32 -2.26
N ALA A 134 -8.01 -8.35 -1.35
CA ALA A 134 -8.26 -8.31 0.08
C ALA A 134 -9.01 -7.03 0.51
N LEU A 135 -8.65 -5.87 -0.05
CA LEU A 135 -9.39 -4.63 0.17
C LEU A 135 -10.84 -4.75 -0.28
N GLU A 136 -11.13 -5.31 -1.45
CA GLU A 136 -12.50 -5.45 -1.95
C GLU A 136 -13.36 -6.42 -1.14
N GLU A 137 -12.74 -7.44 -0.57
CA GLU A 137 -13.38 -8.36 0.38
C GLU A 137 -13.62 -7.73 1.76
N GLY A 138 -13.24 -6.45 1.94
CA GLY A 138 -13.46 -5.70 3.17
C GLY A 138 -12.36 -5.89 4.22
N VAL A 139 -11.22 -6.49 3.85
CA VAL A 139 -10.07 -6.60 4.74
C VAL A 139 -9.35 -5.24 4.79
N VAL A 140 -9.73 -4.40 5.76
CA VAL A 140 -9.13 -3.06 5.92
C VAL A 140 -8.14 -3.04 7.08
N VAL A 141 -8.61 -3.25 8.31
CA VAL A 141 -7.77 -3.10 9.51
C VAL A 141 -6.62 -4.10 9.56
N LYS A 142 -6.89 -5.35 9.20
CA LYS A 142 -5.89 -6.43 9.24
C LYS A 142 -5.04 -6.49 7.98
N HIS A 143 -5.26 -5.60 7.02
CA HIS A 143 -4.56 -5.62 5.74
C HIS A 143 -3.06 -5.35 5.93
N PRO A 144 -2.16 -6.29 5.59
CA PRO A 144 -0.72 -6.14 5.84
C PRO A 144 -0.14 -4.86 5.23
N LEU A 145 -0.41 -4.62 3.94
CA LEU A 145 0.01 -3.41 3.25
C LEU A 145 -0.46 -2.12 3.95
N LEU A 146 -1.75 -1.97 4.28
CA LEU A 146 -2.24 -0.75 4.94
C LEU A 146 -1.60 -0.52 6.31
N ARG A 147 -1.34 -1.58 7.07
CA ARG A 147 -0.68 -1.43 8.38
C ARG A 147 0.75 -0.96 8.22
N GLU A 148 1.48 -1.50 7.26
CA GLU A 148 2.85 -1.09 6.96
C GLU A 148 2.91 0.34 6.38
N MET A 149 2.01 0.68 5.44
CA MET A 149 1.84 2.04 4.94
C MET A 149 1.57 3.03 6.10
N MET A 150 0.69 2.68 7.04
CA MET A 150 0.37 3.54 8.19
C MET A 150 1.58 3.74 9.12
N ASP A 151 2.36 2.69 9.37
CA ASP A 151 3.58 2.79 10.18
C ASP A 151 4.59 3.74 9.53
N ARG A 152 4.88 3.54 8.23
CA ARG A 152 5.71 4.43 7.41
C ARG A 152 5.22 5.87 7.41
N SER A 153 3.90 6.05 7.35
CA SER A 153 3.26 7.38 7.39
C SER A 153 3.50 8.08 8.72
N PHE A 154 3.44 7.36 9.84
CA PHE A 154 3.77 7.94 11.14
C PHE A 154 5.23 8.33 11.26
N LEU A 155 6.15 7.51 10.75
CA LEU A 155 7.58 7.84 10.68
C LEU A 155 7.82 9.08 9.83
N ASN A 156 7.17 9.16 8.66
CA ASN A 156 7.25 10.32 7.77
C ASN A 156 6.72 11.60 8.44
N ALA A 157 5.55 11.52 9.08
CA ALA A 157 4.93 12.66 9.76
C ALA A 157 5.75 13.21 10.94
N ILE A 158 6.72 12.46 11.47
CA ILE A 158 7.65 12.93 12.50
C ILE A 158 9.05 13.24 11.97
N GLY A 159 9.25 13.25 10.65
CA GLY A 159 10.53 13.53 10.01
C GLY A 159 11.59 12.46 10.24
N ARG A 160 11.16 11.20 10.41
CA ARG A 160 12.05 10.04 10.62
C ARG A 160 12.00 9.00 9.51
N TYR A 161 11.27 9.27 8.43
CA TYR A 161 11.34 8.46 7.22
C TYR A 161 12.67 8.74 6.51
N ARG A 162 13.43 7.69 6.22
CA ARG A 162 14.72 7.74 5.51
C ARG A 162 14.62 6.92 4.25
#